data_AF-A0A0U0ZV83-F1
#
_entry.id   AF-A0A0U0ZV83-F1
#
_cell.length_a   1.000
_cell.length_b   1.000
_cell.length_c   1.000
_cell.angle_alpha   90.00
_cell.angle_beta   90.00
_cell.angle_gamma   90.00
#
_symmetry.space_group_name_H-M   'P 1'
#
loop_
_entity.id
_entity.type
_entity.pdbx_description
1 polymer ?
#
loop_
_entity_poly.entity_id
_entity_poly.type
_entity_poly.pdbx_seq_one_letter_code
_entity_poly.pdbx_strand_id
1 'polypeptide(L)'
;MRWLMSLPVAACIVALNAAGCTDTTGGIAKTNSPASNQSVSASASTPVTNTLPGPHPASTDNNNGTSFDPCLAYSADELRAWGVKPGSVEDLANTPSLQRGCAWSGDGWDVQQTVLNRPITDYLNQDLFPGSEQVTVEGLAAVRWRDEVDPQRVCYVELPAQKASVGTIVGVRDPKAQKVIPDACTKAMSIATDTAKKLPK
;
A
#
# COMPACT_ATOMS: atom_id res chain seq x y z
N MET A 1 -49.32 36.25 4.78
CA MET A 1 -48.72 37.35 5.58
C MET A 1 -47.38 37.69 4.98
N ARG A 2 -47.27 38.93 4.46
CA ARG A 2 -46.01 39.54 4.03
C ARG A 2 -45.11 39.71 5.26
N TRP A 3 -43.80 39.70 5.08
CA TRP A 3 -42.93 40.82 5.48
C TRP A 3 -41.66 40.78 4.63
N LEU A 4 -41.46 41.88 3.90
CA LEU A 4 -40.24 42.30 3.23
C LEU A 4 -39.38 43.03 4.25
N MET A 5 -38.05 42.94 4.13
CA MET A 5 -37.20 44.13 4.12
C MET A 5 -35.81 43.81 3.54
N SER A 6 -35.33 44.75 2.75
CA SER A 6 -34.21 44.70 1.82
C SER A 6 -33.07 45.64 2.26
N LEU A 7 -31.80 45.23 2.03
CA LEU A 7 -30.55 45.97 1.61
C LEU A 7 -30.12 47.27 2.38
N PRO A 8 -28.86 47.82 2.29
CA PRO A 8 -27.77 47.62 1.28
C PRO A 8 -26.26 47.61 1.73
N VAL A 9 -25.41 47.10 0.82
CA VAL A 9 -24.09 47.56 0.29
C VAL A 9 -23.03 48.28 1.16
N ALA A 10 -21.78 47.79 1.11
CA ALA A 10 -20.57 48.63 1.03
C ALA A 10 -19.44 47.91 0.28
N ALA A 11 -18.94 48.53 -0.79
CA ALA A 11 -17.81 48.12 -1.62
C ALA A 11 -16.55 48.91 -1.21
N CYS A 12 -15.37 48.26 -1.18
CA CYS A 12 -14.07 48.94 -1.24
C CYS A 12 -13.12 48.14 -2.13
N ILE A 13 -12.78 48.74 -3.27
CA ILE A 13 -11.71 48.34 -4.19
C ILE A 13 -10.43 49.02 -3.70
N VAL A 14 -9.33 48.28 -3.54
CA VAL A 14 -7.97 48.84 -3.53
C VAL A 14 -7.12 48.02 -4.49
N ALA A 15 -6.70 48.66 -5.58
CA ALA A 15 -5.67 48.18 -6.49
C ALA A 15 -4.46 49.11 -6.36
N LEU A 16 -3.25 48.56 -6.17
CA LEU A 16 -2.01 49.26 -6.50
C LEU A 16 -0.90 48.24 -6.81
N ASN A 17 -0.28 48.44 -7.98
CA ASN A 17 0.79 47.69 -8.61
C ASN A 17 2.17 48.07 -8.04
N ALA A 18 3.18 47.19 -8.20
CA ALA A 18 4.46 47.48 -8.87
C ALA A 18 5.49 46.33 -8.76
N ALA A 19 6.18 46.08 -9.89
CA ALA A 19 7.55 45.57 -10.12
C ALA A 19 8.00 44.28 -9.38
N GLY A 20 8.52 43.23 -10.01
CA GLY A 20 9.39 43.16 -11.18
C GLY A 20 10.80 42.75 -10.74
N CYS A 21 11.23 41.52 -11.04
CA CYS A 21 12.63 41.16 -11.36
C CYS A 21 12.61 39.87 -12.17
N THR A 22 13.05 40.01 -13.41
CA THR A 22 13.38 38.96 -14.36
C THR A 22 14.75 38.40 -13.98
N ASP A 23 14.87 37.10 -13.76
CA ASP A 23 16.16 36.42 -13.86
C ASP A 23 16.26 35.78 -15.24
N THR A 24 16.89 36.53 -16.15
CA THR A 24 17.53 35.98 -17.34
C THR A 24 19.01 36.24 -17.19
N THR A 25 19.78 35.18 -16.97
CA THR A 25 21.22 35.19 -17.29
C THR A 25 21.46 34.08 -18.32
N GLY A 26 21.79 34.51 -19.53
CA GLY A 26 22.25 33.63 -20.60
C GLY A 26 23.71 33.22 -20.40
N GLY A 27 24.08 32.09 -21.02
CA GLY A 27 25.47 31.63 -21.01
C GLY A 27 25.65 30.25 -21.64
N ILE A 28 25.34 30.11 -22.93
CA ILE A 28 25.92 29.03 -23.75
C ILE A 28 27.39 29.36 -24.01
N ALA A 29 28.29 28.68 -23.29
CA ALA A 29 29.69 28.58 -23.67
C ALA A 29 29.93 27.15 -24.21
N LYS A 30 30.14 27.06 -25.52
CA LYS A 30 30.63 25.87 -26.21
C LYS A 30 32.15 25.89 -26.09
N THR A 31 32.72 24.97 -25.32
CA THR A 31 34.16 24.66 -25.34
C THR A 31 34.34 23.18 -25.62
N ASN A 32 35.04 22.89 -26.71
CA ASN A 32 35.46 21.55 -27.11
C ASN A 32 36.36 20.93 -26.04
N SER A 33 36.02 19.69 -25.65
CA SER A 33 36.81 18.51 -25.18
C SER A 33 38.31 18.67 -24.80
N PRO A 34 38.86 17.85 -23.87
CA PRO A 34 38.50 16.42 -23.71
C PRO A 34 38.39 15.86 -22.26
N ALA A 35 37.59 14.79 -22.18
CA ALA A 35 37.68 13.62 -21.29
C ALA A 35 37.97 13.83 -19.79
N SER A 36 36.92 13.67 -18.98
CA SER A 36 37.00 12.97 -17.69
C SER A 36 35.63 12.38 -17.38
N ASN A 37 35.50 11.07 -17.57
CA ASN A 37 34.34 10.29 -17.17
C ASN A 37 34.20 10.35 -15.64
N GLN A 38 33.38 11.27 -15.13
CA GLN A 38 32.75 11.09 -13.83
C GLN A 38 31.32 10.66 -14.06
N SER A 39 31.17 9.34 -14.20
CA SER A 39 29.91 8.66 -13.98
C SER A 39 29.46 8.98 -12.55
N VAL A 40 28.48 9.87 -12.43
CA VAL A 40 27.67 10.00 -11.23
C VAL A 40 26.92 8.68 -11.14
N SER A 41 27.44 7.73 -10.37
CA SER A 41 26.73 6.51 -10.05
C SER A 41 25.46 6.91 -9.32
N ALA A 42 24.34 6.89 -10.03
CA ALA A 42 23.05 6.73 -9.38
C ALA A 42 23.20 5.49 -8.50
N SER A 43 23.16 5.67 -7.19
CA SER A 43 23.04 4.54 -6.26
C SER A 43 21.73 3.85 -6.60
N ALA A 44 21.83 2.83 -7.46
CA ALA A 44 20.80 1.82 -7.58
C ALA A 44 20.63 1.26 -6.17
N SER A 45 19.50 1.59 -5.54
CA SER A 45 19.05 0.93 -4.34
C SER A 45 19.10 -0.56 -4.62
N THR A 46 20.04 -1.25 -4.00
CA THR A 46 20.12 -2.71 -4.06
C THR A 46 18.75 -3.25 -3.68
N PRO A 47 18.09 -4.07 -4.53
CA PRO A 47 16.87 -4.73 -4.14
C PRO A 47 17.21 -5.52 -2.88
N VAL A 48 16.54 -5.22 -1.77
CA VAL A 48 16.79 -5.87 -0.50
C VAL A 48 16.40 -7.33 -0.73
N THR A 49 17.41 -8.18 -0.88
CA THR A 49 17.27 -9.59 -1.22
C THR A 49 16.46 -10.28 -0.15
N ASN A 50 15.20 -10.50 -0.48
CA ASN A 50 14.38 -11.67 -0.21
C ASN A 50 14.86 -12.51 0.96
N THR A 51 14.15 -12.39 2.07
CA THR A 51 14.26 -13.34 3.17
C THR A 51 13.75 -14.73 2.78
N LEU A 52 13.19 -14.89 1.57
CA LEU A 52 12.61 -16.14 1.06
C LEU A 52 13.71 -17.19 0.84
N PRO A 53 13.67 -18.33 1.56
CA PRO A 53 14.64 -19.39 1.35
C PRO A 53 14.30 -20.18 0.09
N GLY A 54 14.99 -19.88 -1.01
CA GLY A 54 14.90 -20.63 -2.26
C GLY A 54 14.07 -19.97 -3.37
N PRO A 55 13.85 -20.67 -4.49
CA PRO A 55 13.15 -20.11 -5.65
C PRO A 55 11.66 -19.91 -5.37
N HIS A 56 11.16 -18.68 -5.55
CA HIS A 56 9.73 -18.35 -5.54
C HIS A 56 9.05 -18.90 -6.81
N PRO A 57 7.92 -19.63 -6.73
CA PRO A 57 7.19 -20.09 -7.90
C PRO A 57 6.74 -18.94 -8.81
N ALA A 58 6.69 -19.20 -10.12
CA ALA A 58 6.13 -18.24 -11.06
C ALA A 58 4.62 -18.04 -10.83
N SER A 59 4.13 -16.85 -11.15
CA SER A 59 2.70 -16.54 -11.15
C SER A 59 1.90 -17.46 -12.07
N THR A 60 0.61 -17.61 -11.79
CA THR A 60 -0.34 -18.38 -12.62
C THR A 60 -1.45 -17.48 -13.16
N ASP A 61 -2.33 -18.02 -14.02
CA ASP A 61 -3.47 -17.29 -14.56
C ASP A 61 -4.46 -16.78 -13.50
N ASN A 62 -4.42 -17.34 -12.29
CA ASN A 62 -5.29 -16.91 -11.18
C ASN A 62 -4.68 -15.75 -10.37
N ASN A 63 -3.41 -15.41 -10.56
CA ASN A 63 -2.76 -14.37 -9.76
C ASN A 63 -1.83 -13.43 -10.55
N ASN A 64 -1.61 -13.63 -11.84
CA ASN A 64 -0.72 -12.81 -12.70
C ASN A 64 -1.27 -11.42 -13.09
N GLY A 65 -2.38 -10.95 -12.51
CA GLY A 65 -3.06 -9.71 -12.87
C GLY A 65 -2.37 -8.42 -12.40
N THR A 66 -1.30 -8.54 -11.63
CA THR A 66 -0.42 -7.44 -11.24
C THR A 66 1.06 -7.84 -11.32
N SER A 67 1.93 -6.87 -11.61
CA SER A 67 3.39 -7.04 -11.50
C SER A 67 3.89 -6.98 -10.05
N PHE A 68 3.03 -6.62 -9.09
CA PHE A 68 3.39 -6.61 -7.68
C PHE A 68 3.61 -8.04 -7.17
N ASP A 69 4.78 -8.31 -6.60
CA ASP A 69 5.10 -9.55 -5.93
C ASP A 69 5.33 -9.29 -4.44
N PRO A 70 4.38 -9.67 -3.56
CA PRO A 70 4.48 -9.40 -2.13
C PRO A 70 5.70 -10.08 -1.49
N CYS A 71 6.17 -11.20 -2.01
CA CYS A 71 7.32 -11.91 -1.47
C CYS A 71 8.63 -11.14 -1.69
N LEU A 72 8.67 -10.27 -2.70
CA LEU A 72 9.87 -9.51 -3.09
C LEU A 72 9.73 -8.00 -2.84
N ALA A 73 8.58 -7.54 -2.35
CA ALA A 73 8.25 -6.12 -2.22
C ALA A 73 8.81 -5.43 -0.97
N TYR A 74 9.23 -6.21 0.04
CA TYR A 74 9.55 -5.69 1.37
C TYR A 74 10.98 -5.98 1.78
N SER A 75 11.65 -4.95 2.30
CA SER A 75 12.93 -5.07 2.97
C SER A 75 12.78 -5.68 4.36
N ALA A 76 13.89 -6.21 4.90
CA ALA A 76 13.92 -6.70 6.26
C ALA A 76 13.59 -5.61 7.30
N ASP A 77 13.94 -4.34 7.04
CA ASP A 77 13.64 -3.23 7.96
C ASP A 77 12.16 -2.85 7.94
N GLU A 78 11.51 -2.86 6.77
CA GLU A 78 10.06 -2.67 6.67
C GLU A 78 9.30 -3.77 7.43
N LEU A 79 9.70 -5.03 7.25
CA LEU A 79 9.11 -6.16 7.97
C LEU A 79 9.33 -6.06 9.49
N ARG A 80 10.52 -5.63 9.94
CA ARG A 80 10.77 -5.35 11.37
C ARG A 80 9.95 -4.19 11.89
N ALA A 81 9.74 -3.13 11.10
CA ALA A 81 8.91 -1.99 11.47
C ALA A 81 7.44 -2.41 11.65
N TRP A 82 6.98 -3.40 10.89
CA TRP A 82 5.67 -4.02 11.13
C TRP A 82 5.66 -4.89 12.40
N GLY A 83 6.80 -5.30 12.94
CA GLY A 83 6.90 -6.17 14.12
C GLY A 83 6.84 -7.65 13.79
N VAL A 84 7.11 -8.03 12.54
CA VAL A 84 7.28 -9.44 12.12
C VAL A 84 8.76 -9.77 11.91
N LYS A 85 9.08 -11.06 11.90
CA LYS A 85 10.43 -11.57 11.74
C LYS A 85 10.73 -11.74 10.25
N PRO A 86 11.68 -11.00 9.66
CA PRO A 86 11.94 -11.10 8.23
C PRO A 86 12.26 -12.54 7.77
N GLY A 87 13.06 -13.27 8.57
CA GLY A 87 13.46 -14.64 8.29
C GLY A 87 12.41 -15.71 8.59
N SER A 88 11.20 -15.36 9.04
CA SER A 88 10.10 -16.32 9.21
C SER A 88 9.23 -16.42 7.97
N VAL A 89 9.71 -15.94 6.83
CA VAL A 89 8.90 -15.86 5.62
C VAL A 89 8.49 -17.26 5.16
N GLU A 90 7.22 -17.38 4.84
CA GLU A 90 6.64 -18.58 4.24
C GLU A 90 6.03 -18.19 2.90
N ASP A 91 6.43 -18.88 1.84
CA ASP A 91 5.76 -18.79 0.54
C ASP A 91 4.35 -19.36 0.67
N LEU A 92 3.34 -18.66 0.17
CA LEU A 92 1.93 -19.09 0.21
C LEU A 92 1.47 -19.76 -1.09
N ALA A 93 2.39 -20.13 -2.00
CA ALA A 93 2.10 -20.93 -3.19
C ALA A 93 1.79 -22.43 -2.90
N ASN A 94 1.21 -22.73 -1.73
CA ASN A 94 1.20 -24.08 -1.13
C ASN A 94 0.02 -24.95 -1.59
N THR A 95 -0.89 -24.39 -2.38
CA THR A 95 -2.07 -25.08 -2.97
C THR A 95 -2.18 -24.68 -4.44
N PRO A 96 -2.96 -25.39 -5.29
CA PRO A 96 -3.00 -25.07 -6.72
C PRO A 96 -3.49 -23.64 -6.94
N SER A 97 -2.50 -22.76 -7.12
CA SER A 97 -2.44 -21.54 -7.89
C SER A 97 -3.46 -20.43 -7.67
N LEU A 98 -4.47 -20.56 -6.80
CA LEU A 98 -5.51 -19.53 -6.64
C LEU A 98 -4.89 -18.16 -6.31
N GLN A 99 -4.07 -18.11 -5.27
CA GLN A 99 -3.34 -16.90 -4.89
C GLN A 99 -1.82 -17.16 -4.91
N ARG A 100 -1.04 -16.10 -5.06
CA ARG A 100 0.37 -16.09 -4.66
C ARG A 100 0.55 -15.16 -3.48
N GLY A 101 1.60 -15.32 -2.69
CA GLY A 101 1.80 -14.48 -1.53
C GLY A 101 2.92 -14.95 -0.63
N CYS A 102 3.21 -14.14 0.38
CA CYS A 102 4.07 -14.55 1.48
C CYS A 102 3.42 -14.23 2.82
N ALA A 103 3.76 -15.03 3.83
CA ALA A 103 3.42 -14.80 5.22
C ALA A 103 4.66 -14.52 6.06
N TRP A 104 4.50 -13.75 7.13
CA TRP A 104 5.52 -13.54 8.15
C TRP A 104 4.89 -13.60 9.53
N SER A 105 5.66 -14.08 10.50
CA SER A 105 5.23 -14.23 11.89
C SER A 105 5.85 -13.15 12.77
N GLY A 106 5.02 -12.52 13.60
CA GLY A 106 5.43 -11.75 14.76
C GLY A 106 5.34 -12.58 16.04
N ASP A 107 5.46 -11.91 17.19
CA ASP A 107 5.30 -12.56 18.49
C ASP A 107 3.80 -12.77 18.80
N GLY A 108 3.27 -13.94 18.43
CA GLY A 108 1.90 -14.35 18.71
C GLY A 108 0.85 -13.86 17.71
N TRP A 109 1.30 -13.30 16.57
CA TRP A 109 0.47 -12.84 15.47
C TRP A 109 1.19 -13.06 14.13
N ASP A 110 0.46 -12.99 13.03
CA ASP A 110 1.00 -13.14 11.68
C ASP A 110 0.40 -12.12 10.70
N VAL A 111 1.12 -11.88 9.61
CA VAL A 111 0.63 -11.14 8.45
C VAL A 111 0.86 -11.93 7.18
N GLN A 112 -0.12 -11.89 6.28
CA GLN A 112 -0.02 -12.40 4.93
C GLN A 112 -0.20 -11.24 3.94
N GLN A 113 0.56 -11.28 2.86
CA GLN A 113 0.42 -10.41 1.71
C GLN A 113 0.17 -11.29 0.49
N THR A 114 -1.00 -11.17 -0.11
CA THR A 114 -1.48 -12.07 -1.16
C THR A 114 -1.83 -11.32 -2.43
N VAL A 115 -1.84 -12.02 -3.56
CA VAL A 115 -2.30 -11.53 -4.86
C VAL A 115 -3.28 -12.54 -5.43
N LEU A 116 -4.44 -12.05 -5.87
CA LEU A 116 -5.49 -12.83 -6.51
C LEU A 116 -6.09 -12.03 -7.68
N ASN A 117 -6.34 -12.67 -8.82
CA ASN A 117 -7.03 -12.06 -9.96
C ASN A 117 -8.53 -11.95 -9.68
N ARG A 118 -8.86 -11.05 -8.75
CA ARG A 118 -10.22 -10.76 -8.32
C ARG A 118 -10.39 -9.25 -8.17
N PRO A 119 -11.42 -8.64 -8.78
CA PRO A 119 -11.70 -7.23 -8.53
C PRO A 119 -12.15 -7.04 -7.08
N ILE A 120 -11.71 -5.95 -6.45
CA ILE A 120 -12.04 -5.66 -5.04
C ILE A 120 -13.56 -5.61 -4.77
N THR A 121 -14.37 -5.26 -5.77
CA THR A 121 -15.83 -5.18 -5.64
C THR A 121 -16.47 -6.52 -5.33
N ASP A 122 -15.84 -7.63 -5.72
CA ASP A 122 -16.35 -8.97 -5.42
C ASP A 122 -16.25 -9.29 -3.93
N TYR A 123 -15.38 -8.59 -3.19
CA TYR A 123 -15.27 -8.72 -1.75
C TYR A 123 -16.37 -7.98 -0.99
N LEU A 124 -17.20 -7.17 -1.67
CA LEU A 124 -18.38 -6.52 -1.07
C LEU A 124 -19.62 -7.43 -1.10
N ASN A 125 -19.51 -8.63 -1.68
CA ASN A 125 -20.59 -9.61 -1.67
C ASN A 125 -20.82 -10.10 -0.23
N GLN A 126 -21.90 -9.65 0.40
CA GLN A 126 -22.23 -9.97 1.79
C GLN A 126 -22.54 -11.46 2.04
N ASP A 127 -22.88 -12.24 1.01
CA ASP A 127 -23.09 -13.68 1.15
C ASP A 127 -21.76 -14.45 1.28
N LEU A 128 -20.68 -13.89 0.71
CA LEU A 128 -19.34 -14.49 0.72
C LEU A 128 -18.42 -13.84 1.75
N PHE A 129 -18.60 -12.55 2.02
CA PHE A 129 -17.82 -11.75 2.96
C PHE A 129 -18.76 -10.90 3.83
N PRO A 130 -19.47 -11.54 4.76
CA PRO A 130 -20.37 -10.83 5.66
C PRO A 130 -19.64 -9.72 6.42
N GLY A 131 -20.27 -8.54 6.50
CA GLY A 131 -19.68 -7.39 7.19
C GLY A 131 -18.51 -6.73 6.44
N SER A 132 -18.27 -7.11 5.19
CA SER A 132 -17.34 -6.38 4.33
C SER A 132 -17.84 -4.97 4.04
N GLU A 133 -16.92 -4.03 3.98
CA GLU A 133 -17.22 -2.62 3.72
C GLU A 133 -16.15 -1.96 2.87
N GLN A 134 -16.55 -0.94 2.13
CA GLN A 134 -15.62 -0.11 1.38
C GLN A 134 -14.91 0.87 2.32
N VAL A 135 -13.59 0.93 2.21
CA VAL A 135 -12.73 1.86 2.95
C VAL A 135 -11.79 2.59 1.98
N THR A 136 -11.06 3.58 2.47
CA THR A 136 -10.01 4.27 1.70
C THR A 136 -8.65 3.99 2.32
N VAL A 137 -7.67 3.60 1.51
CA VAL A 137 -6.27 3.40 1.91
C VAL A 137 -5.37 4.12 0.92
N GLU A 138 -4.63 5.14 1.37
CA GLU A 138 -3.76 5.97 0.49
C GLU A 138 -4.46 6.46 -0.79
N GLY A 139 -5.75 6.84 -0.68
CA GLY A 139 -6.57 7.30 -1.80
C GLY A 139 -7.10 6.19 -2.74
N LEU A 140 -6.74 4.93 -2.50
CA LEU A 140 -7.32 3.77 -3.19
C LEU A 140 -8.65 3.38 -2.53
N ALA A 141 -9.66 3.12 -3.35
CA ALA A 141 -10.85 2.41 -2.91
C ALA A 141 -10.43 0.98 -2.55
N ALA A 142 -10.61 0.60 -1.29
CA ALA A 142 -10.24 -0.71 -0.76
C ALA A 142 -11.46 -1.38 -0.11
N VAL A 143 -11.37 -2.67 0.18
CA VAL A 143 -12.40 -3.39 0.93
C VAL A 143 -11.79 -3.96 2.20
N ARG A 144 -12.47 -3.76 3.32
CA ARG A 144 -12.11 -4.34 4.62
C ARG A 144 -13.18 -5.34 5.03
N TRP A 145 -12.77 -6.47 5.59
CA TRP A 145 -13.69 -7.42 6.22
C TRP A 145 -13.00 -8.20 7.35
N ARG A 146 -13.80 -8.90 8.15
CA ARG A 146 -13.37 -9.61 9.36
C ARG A 146 -13.86 -11.05 9.31
N ASP A 147 -13.18 -11.93 10.04
CA ASP A 147 -13.70 -13.27 10.30
C ASP A 147 -14.93 -13.17 11.24
N GLU A 148 -16.00 -13.90 10.95
CA GLU A 148 -17.24 -13.84 11.75
C GLU A 148 -17.07 -14.46 13.14
N VAL A 149 -16.25 -15.51 13.24
CA VAL A 149 -16.08 -16.28 14.48
C VAL A 149 -15.23 -15.48 15.46
N ASP A 150 -14.24 -14.75 14.96
CA ASP A 150 -13.36 -13.94 15.79
C ASP A 150 -13.02 -12.57 15.19
N PRO A 151 -13.97 -11.62 15.21
CA PRO A 151 -13.88 -10.38 14.43
C PRO A 151 -12.76 -9.45 14.89
N GLN A 152 -12.24 -9.61 16.12
CA GLN A 152 -11.12 -8.81 16.61
C GLN A 152 -9.76 -9.42 16.25
N ARG A 153 -9.70 -10.73 15.99
CA ARG A 153 -8.43 -11.44 15.78
C ARG A 153 -7.99 -11.54 14.35
N VAL A 154 -8.90 -11.54 13.39
CA VAL A 154 -8.53 -11.63 11.96
C VAL A 154 -9.15 -10.47 11.19
N CYS A 155 -8.32 -9.81 10.40
CA CYS A 155 -8.77 -8.77 9.48
C CYS A 155 -8.14 -8.93 8.11
N TYR A 156 -8.94 -8.61 7.10
CA TYR A 156 -8.59 -8.63 5.69
C TYR A 156 -8.75 -7.23 5.13
N VAL A 157 -7.78 -6.78 4.35
CA VAL A 157 -7.83 -5.52 3.60
C VAL A 157 -7.39 -5.80 2.17
N GLU A 158 -8.29 -5.58 1.21
CA GLU A 158 -8.09 -5.86 -0.21
C GLU A 158 -7.89 -4.54 -0.96
N LEU A 159 -6.70 -4.37 -1.53
CA LEU A 159 -6.32 -3.21 -2.34
C LEU A 159 -6.44 -3.54 -3.84
N PRO A 160 -6.89 -2.60 -4.69
CA PRO A 160 -6.88 -2.81 -6.12
C PRO A 160 -5.45 -2.69 -6.66
N ALA A 161 -5.04 -3.61 -7.53
CA ALA A 161 -3.76 -3.57 -8.21
C ALA A 161 -3.90 -4.08 -9.65
N GLN A 162 -4.01 -3.17 -10.62
CA GLN A 162 -4.21 -3.49 -12.04
C GLN A 162 -5.42 -4.42 -12.25
N LYS A 163 -5.21 -5.69 -12.64
CA LYS A 163 -6.27 -6.70 -12.86
C LYS A 163 -6.44 -7.66 -11.67
N ALA A 164 -5.76 -7.41 -10.57
CA ALA A 164 -5.77 -8.23 -9.36
C ALA A 164 -6.18 -7.40 -8.13
N SER A 165 -6.44 -8.08 -7.03
CA SER A 165 -6.40 -7.52 -5.68
C SER A 165 -5.11 -7.93 -4.98
N VAL A 166 -4.66 -7.07 -4.06
CA VAL A 166 -3.60 -7.36 -3.10
C VAL A 166 -4.20 -7.39 -1.70
N GLY A 167 -4.18 -8.56 -1.08
CA GLY A 167 -4.74 -8.80 0.24
C GLY A 167 -3.68 -8.60 1.33
N THR A 168 -4.00 -7.79 2.33
CA THR A 168 -3.30 -7.73 3.62
C THR A 168 -4.14 -8.43 4.66
N ILE A 169 -3.66 -9.55 5.19
CA ILE A 169 -4.38 -10.37 6.16
C ILE A 169 -3.58 -10.38 7.45
N VAL A 170 -4.17 -9.95 8.56
CA VAL A 170 -3.54 -9.99 9.88
C VAL A 170 -4.30 -10.91 10.80
N GLY A 171 -3.60 -11.85 11.42
CA GLY A 171 -4.14 -12.77 12.43
C GLY A 171 -3.45 -12.58 13.78
N VAL A 172 -4.20 -12.34 14.85
CA VAL A 172 -3.69 -12.16 16.23
C VAL A 172 -4.25 -13.26 17.12
N ARG A 173 -3.60 -14.42 17.12
CA ARG A 173 -4.14 -15.64 17.78
C ARG A 173 -3.72 -15.77 19.25
N ASP A 174 -2.58 -15.20 19.64
CA ASP A 174 -2.08 -15.30 21.01
C ASP A 174 -2.71 -14.24 21.95
N PRO A 175 -3.15 -14.61 23.17
CA PRO A 175 -3.73 -13.66 24.13
C PRO A 175 -2.78 -12.54 24.58
N LYS A 176 -1.46 -12.75 24.61
CA LYS A 176 -0.49 -11.69 24.90
C LYS A 176 -0.36 -10.76 23.71
N ALA A 177 -0.36 -11.28 22.49
CA ALA A 177 -0.37 -10.47 21.27
C ALA A 177 -1.63 -9.59 21.20
N GLN A 178 -2.80 -10.09 21.61
CA GLN A 178 -4.04 -9.29 21.67
C GLN A 178 -3.96 -8.10 22.63
N LYS A 179 -3.12 -8.15 23.66
CA LYS A 179 -2.93 -6.99 24.55
C LYS A 179 -2.20 -5.84 23.86
N VAL A 180 -1.36 -6.15 22.88
CA VAL A 180 -0.58 -5.15 22.12
C VAL A 180 -1.21 -4.81 20.77
N ILE A 181 -1.94 -5.75 20.17
CA ILE A 181 -2.74 -5.58 18.95
C ILE A 181 -4.18 -5.97 19.29
N PRO A 182 -4.95 -5.10 19.96
CA PRO A 182 -6.32 -5.40 20.38
C PRO A 182 -7.32 -5.48 19.22
N ASP A 183 -6.99 -4.85 18.09
CA ASP A 183 -7.77 -4.95 16.85
C ASP A 183 -6.85 -5.26 15.67
N ALA A 184 -7.00 -6.46 15.11
CA ALA A 184 -6.28 -6.89 13.92
C ALA A 184 -6.49 -5.94 12.73
N CYS A 185 -7.66 -5.30 12.59
CA CYS A 185 -7.89 -4.36 11.49
C CYS A 185 -7.09 -3.07 11.61
N THR A 186 -6.83 -2.59 12.82
CA THR A 186 -5.95 -1.41 12.98
C THR A 186 -4.55 -1.73 12.45
N LYS A 187 -4.05 -2.94 12.72
CA LYS A 187 -2.76 -3.40 12.22
C LYS A 187 -2.78 -3.67 10.71
N ALA A 188 -3.82 -4.35 10.20
CA ALA A 188 -3.96 -4.66 8.78
C ALA A 188 -4.06 -3.39 7.93
N MET A 189 -4.84 -2.38 8.36
CA MET A 189 -4.96 -1.10 7.66
C MET A 189 -3.63 -0.34 7.63
N SER A 190 -2.86 -0.37 8.72
CA SER A 190 -1.52 0.24 8.75
C SER A 190 -0.57 -0.43 7.77
N ILE A 191 -0.57 -1.75 7.69
CA ILE A 191 0.29 -2.49 6.75
C ILE A 191 -0.19 -2.27 5.31
N ALA A 192 -1.49 -2.31 5.07
CA ALA A 192 -2.07 -2.04 3.75
C ALA A 192 -1.74 -0.63 3.25
N THR A 193 -1.61 0.35 4.15
CA THR A 193 -1.15 1.71 3.82
C THR A 193 0.28 1.68 3.26
N ASP A 194 1.17 0.85 3.80
CA ASP A 194 2.53 0.68 3.28
C ASP A 194 2.53 -0.12 1.97
N THR A 195 1.70 -1.15 1.87
CA THR A 195 1.49 -1.92 0.63
C THR A 195 1.02 -1.02 -0.52
N ALA A 196 0.02 -0.16 -0.27
CA ALA A 196 -0.56 0.73 -1.28
C ALA A 196 0.48 1.63 -1.96
N LYS A 197 1.50 2.07 -1.23
CA LYS A 197 2.60 2.90 -1.76
C LYS A 197 3.51 2.16 -2.75
N LYS A 198 3.47 0.83 -2.74
CA LYS A 198 4.31 -0.05 -3.58
C LYS A 198 3.54 -0.66 -4.77
N LEU A 199 2.23 -0.47 -4.84
CA LEU A 199 1.42 -1.00 -5.92
C LEU A 199 1.72 -0.28 -7.24
N PRO A 200 1.69 -1.00 -8.39
CA PRO A 200 1.77 -0.36 -9.70
C PRO A 200 0.59 0.59 -9.90
N LYS A 201 0.89 1.80 -10.38
CA LYS A 201 -0.11 2.83 -10.69
C LYS A 201 -0.77 2.60 -12.05
#